data_AF-A0A847AXT6-F1
#
_entry.id   AF-A0A847AXT6-F1
#
_cell.length_a   1.000
_cell.length_b   1.000
_cell.length_c   1.000
_cell.angle_alpha   90.00
_cell.angle_beta   90.00
_cell.angle_gamma   90.00
#
_symmetry.space_group_name_H-M   'P 1'
#
loop_
_entity.id
_entity.type
_entity.pdbx_description
1 polymer ?
#
loop_
_entity_poly.entity_id
_entity_poly.type
_entity_poly.pdbx_seq_one_letter_code
_entity_poly.pdbx_strand_id
1 'polypeptide(L)'
;MTDKQKTVYVGMSADIIHPGHLNIIKEASKLGSLTLGLLTDKAIASYKRLPYLDYEHRKSVVENIKGVADVIPQTTLDYRPNLRKLKPDFVVHGDDWKEGVQQEVRQQVIDTLSEWGGKLVEVPYTKGISSTMLNKAVKEVGTTPDIRLKRLRRLISSKDIVRIIETHSGLTGLIAENVSVDVQGRKLEFDGMWSSSLTDSTAKGKPDIEAVDISARMN
;
A
#
# COMPACT_ATOMS: atom_id res chain seq x y z
N MET A 1 36.78 -22.30 7.41
CA MET A 1 35.39 -22.40 6.92
C MET A 1 34.86 -20.98 6.84
N THR A 2 34.66 -20.45 5.64
CA THR A 2 34.11 -19.10 5.46
C THR A 2 32.70 -19.11 6.04
N ASP A 3 32.50 -18.34 7.11
CA ASP A 3 31.19 -18.21 7.75
C ASP A 3 30.22 -17.67 6.70
N LYS A 4 29.25 -18.49 6.29
CA LYS A 4 28.36 -18.14 5.17
C LYS A 4 27.53 -16.95 5.63
N GLN A 5 27.66 -15.83 4.90
CA GLN A 5 26.93 -14.60 5.23
C GLN A 5 25.43 -14.90 5.33
N LYS A 6 24.85 -14.57 6.49
CA LYS A 6 23.43 -14.75 6.76
C LYS A 6 22.57 -13.94 5.80
N THR A 7 21.40 -14.46 5.49
CA THR A 7 20.45 -13.86 4.54
C THR A 7 19.17 -13.44 5.24
N VAL A 8 18.66 -12.26 4.88
CA VAL A 8 17.53 -11.61 5.55
C VAL A 8 16.51 -11.19 4.51
N TYR A 9 15.23 -11.41 4.80
CA TYR A 9 14.13 -10.95 3.95
C TYR A 9 13.22 -9.96 4.69
N VAL A 10 12.85 -8.87 4.01
CA VAL A 10 11.84 -7.92 4.50
C VAL A 10 10.82 -7.66 3.41
N GLY A 11 9.54 -7.93 3.70
CA GLY A 11 8.44 -7.52 2.82
C GLY A 11 7.91 -6.14 3.23
N MET A 12 7.81 -5.19 2.31
CA MET A 12 7.26 -3.86 2.60
C MET A 12 6.59 -3.20 1.40
N SER A 13 5.58 -2.35 1.67
CA SER A 13 4.97 -1.52 0.61
C SER A 13 5.80 -0.29 0.27
N ALA A 14 6.45 0.32 1.26
CA ALA A 14 7.36 1.46 1.09
C ALA A 14 6.82 2.56 0.16
N ASP A 15 5.59 3.02 0.40
CA ASP A 15 4.94 4.04 -0.45
C ASP A 15 5.61 5.40 -0.32
N ILE A 16 5.52 6.01 0.88
CA ILE A 16 6.31 7.18 1.25
C ILE A 16 7.26 6.75 2.36
N ILE A 17 8.56 6.86 2.14
CA ILE A 17 9.58 6.47 3.12
C ILE A 17 9.49 7.37 4.35
N HIS A 18 9.63 6.76 5.52
CA HIS A 18 9.60 7.43 6.82
C HIS A 18 10.51 6.68 7.81
N PRO A 19 10.82 7.26 8.99
CA PRO A 19 11.75 6.65 9.94
C PRO A 19 11.43 5.20 10.33
N GLY A 20 10.14 4.85 10.43
CA GLY A 20 9.72 3.45 10.65
C GLY A 20 10.26 2.45 9.61
N HIS A 21 10.18 2.76 8.31
CA HIS A 21 10.76 1.90 7.26
C HIS A 21 12.29 1.79 7.40
N LEU A 22 12.95 2.94 7.65
CA LEU A 22 14.40 2.98 7.83
C LEU A 22 14.86 2.17 9.06
N ASN A 23 14.07 2.17 10.13
CA ASN A 23 14.34 1.38 11.33
C ASN A 23 14.29 -0.12 11.04
N ILE A 24 13.27 -0.60 10.32
CA ILE A 24 13.17 -2.01 9.91
C ILE A 24 14.37 -2.40 9.04
N ILE A 25 14.73 -1.59 8.04
CA ILE A 25 15.88 -1.84 7.17
C ILE A 25 17.17 -1.89 7.98
N LYS A 26 17.35 -0.94 8.91
CA LYS A 26 18.52 -0.89 9.80
C LYS A 26 18.63 -2.14 10.65
N GLU A 27 17.57 -2.55 11.34
CA GLU A 27 17.59 -3.76 12.17
C GLU A 27 17.81 -5.04 11.34
N ALA A 28 17.19 -5.13 10.16
CA ALA A 28 17.38 -6.25 9.26
C ALA A 28 18.82 -6.33 8.74
N SER A 29 19.43 -5.21 8.38
CA SER A 29 20.81 -5.16 7.86
C SER A 29 21.88 -5.60 8.88
N LYS A 30 21.56 -5.57 10.19
CA LYS A 30 22.46 -6.10 11.24
C LYS A 30 22.50 -7.63 11.28
N LEU A 31 21.45 -8.30 10.79
CA LEU A 31 21.32 -9.75 10.86
C LEU A 31 21.97 -10.46 9.66
N GLY A 32 22.24 -9.74 8.57
CA GLY A 32 22.82 -10.30 7.35
C GLY A 32 22.58 -9.46 6.11
N SER A 33 22.80 -10.08 4.94
CA SER A 33 22.51 -9.48 3.64
C SER A 33 21.00 -9.40 3.42
N LEU A 34 20.48 -8.17 3.27
CA LEU A 34 19.05 -7.89 3.18
C LEU A 34 18.55 -7.91 1.73
N THR A 35 17.67 -8.86 1.44
CA THR A 35 16.80 -8.85 0.26
C THR A 35 15.44 -8.28 0.64
N LEU A 36 15.03 -7.21 -0.03
CA LEU A 36 13.77 -6.53 0.25
C LEU A 36 12.72 -6.92 -0.79
N GLY A 37 11.67 -7.59 -0.34
CA GLY A 37 10.47 -7.89 -1.12
C GLY A 37 9.56 -6.68 -1.21
N LEU A 38 9.71 -5.86 -2.24
CA LEU A 38 8.88 -4.69 -2.44
C LEU A 38 7.51 -5.10 -2.96
N LEU A 39 6.44 -4.79 -2.23
CA LEU A 39 5.10 -5.18 -2.64
C LEU A 39 4.70 -4.44 -3.94
N THR A 40 4.21 -5.20 -4.91
CA THR A 40 3.64 -4.65 -6.15
C THR A 40 2.36 -3.86 -5.88
N ASP A 41 1.97 -2.99 -6.81
CA ASP A 41 0.71 -2.24 -6.74
C ASP A 41 -0.51 -3.17 -6.56
N LYS A 42 -0.53 -4.30 -7.29
CA LYS A 42 -1.55 -5.35 -7.17
C LYS A 42 -1.55 -6.00 -5.78
N ALA A 43 -0.37 -6.35 -5.24
CA ALA A 43 -0.27 -6.91 -3.90
C ALA A 43 -0.84 -5.96 -2.84
N ILE A 44 -0.51 -4.66 -2.95
CA ILE A 44 -0.99 -3.64 -2.02
C ILE A 44 -2.51 -3.44 -2.16
N ALA A 45 -2.99 -3.30 -3.40
CA ALA A 45 -4.39 -3.06 -3.71
C ALA A 45 -5.33 -4.20 -3.28
N SER A 46 -4.80 -5.41 -3.06
CA SER A 46 -5.57 -6.58 -2.64
C SER A 46 -6.13 -6.49 -1.22
N TYR A 47 -5.52 -5.70 -0.33
CA TYR A 47 -5.94 -5.61 1.07
C TYR A 47 -6.04 -4.16 1.60
N LYS A 48 -5.47 -3.18 0.90
CA LYS A 48 -5.58 -1.75 1.25
C LYS A 48 -5.66 -0.90 -0.02
N ARG A 49 -5.76 0.42 0.15
CA ARG A 49 -5.75 1.37 -0.97
C ARG A 49 -4.47 1.26 -1.80
N LEU A 50 -4.59 1.57 -3.10
CA LEU A 50 -3.45 1.69 -4.01
C LEU A 50 -2.41 2.69 -3.45
N PRO A 51 -1.09 2.39 -3.52
CA PRO A 51 -0.06 3.31 -3.09
C PRO A 51 -0.04 4.57 -3.97
N TYR A 52 0.41 5.68 -3.40
CA TYR A 52 0.57 6.93 -4.12
C TYR A 52 1.61 6.79 -5.24
N LEU A 53 2.82 6.33 -4.89
CA LEU A 53 3.88 6.05 -5.84
C LEU A 53 3.68 4.69 -6.52
N ASP A 54 4.01 4.59 -7.80
CA ASP A 54 4.05 3.29 -8.49
C ASP A 54 5.24 2.45 -8.05
N TYR A 55 5.22 1.18 -8.43
CA TYR A 55 6.25 0.22 -8.04
C TYR A 55 7.66 0.67 -8.44
N GLU A 56 7.87 1.20 -9.65
CA GLU A 56 9.20 1.59 -10.13
C GLU A 56 9.76 2.80 -9.37
N HIS A 57 8.92 3.80 -9.06
CA HIS A 57 9.34 4.92 -8.21
C HIS A 57 9.71 4.45 -6.79
N ARG A 58 8.88 3.58 -6.20
CA ARG A 58 9.15 3.02 -4.85
C ARG A 58 10.44 2.19 -4.85
N LYS A 59 10.63 1.37 -5.89
CA LYS A 59 11.82 0.54 -6.09
C LYS A 59 13.08 1.38 -6.19
N SER A 60 13.09 2.40 -7.04
CA SER A 60 14.23 3.31 -7.22
C SER A 60 14.67 3.95 -5.90
N VAL A 61 13.72 4.35 -5.05
CA VAL A 61 14.04 4.91 -3.73
C VAL A 61 14.65 3.84 -2.82
N VAL A 62 13.99 2.69 -2.70
CA VAL A 62 14.36 1.64 -1.74
C VAL A 62 15.69 0.96 -2.08
N GLU A 63 15.98 0.74 -3.37
CA GLU A 63 17.26 0.19 -3.83
C GLU A 63 18.46 1.04 -3.44
N ASN A 64 18.28 2.34 -3.25
CA ASN A 64 19.33 3.28 -2.87
C ASN A 64 19.44 3.49 -1.35
N ILE A 65 18.63 2.78 -0.54
CA ILE A 65 18.71 2.88 0.92
C ILE A 65 19.87 2.03 1.45
N LYS A 66 20.75 2.67 2.22
CA LYS A 66 21.86 1.99 2.91
C LYS A 66 21.35 0.79 3.72
N GLY A 67 21.94 -0.38 3.47
CA GLY A 67 21.63 -1.64 4.16
C GLY A 67 20.73 -2.57 3.36
N VAL A 68 20.13 -2.11 2.25
CA VAL A 68 19.45 -2.97 1.27
C VAL A 68 20.49 -3.52 0.30
N ALA A 69 20.57 -4.84 0.17
CA ALA A 69 21.50 -5.50 -0.74
C ALA A 69 20.86 -5.86 -2.08
N ASP A 70 19.58 -6.23 -2.08
CA ASP A 70 18.80 -6.56 -3.27
C ASP A 70 17.33 -6.19 -3.07
N VAL A 71 16.62 -5.88 -4.17
CA VAL A 71 15.18 -5.59 -4.15
C VAL A 71 14.48 -6.45 -5.19
N ILE A 72 13.55 -7.28 -4.72
CA ILE A 72 12.76 -8.16 -5.57
C ILE A 72 11.26 -7.85 -5.46
N PRO A 73 10.47 -8.12 -6.50
CA PRO A 73 9.03 -7.95 -6.42
C PRO A 73 8.40 -8.97 -5.47
N GLN A 74 7.54 -8.47 -4.58
CA GLN A 74 6.59 -9.24 -3.79
C GLN A 74 5.21 -9.07 -4.42
N THR A 75 4.82 -10.06 -5.24
CA THR A 75 3.64 -9.95 -6.13
C THR A 75 2.30 -10.18 -5.44
N THR A 76 2.33 -10.74 -4.22
CA THR A 76 1.13 -11.00 -3.41
C THR A 76 1.37 -10.60 -1.95
N LEU A 77 0.33 -10.64 -1.11
CA LEU A 77 0.51 -10.46 0.34
C LEU A 77 1.17 -11.69 1.00
N ASP A 78 1.10 -12.86 0.35
CA ASP A 78 1.70 -14.10 0.82
C ASP A 78 3.20 -14.15 0.50
N TYR A 79 4.04 -14.21 1.55
CA TYR A 79 5.50 -14.15 1.40
C TYR A 79 6.09 -15.51 0.96
N ARG A 80 5.35 -16.61 1.12
CA ARG A 80 5.84 -17.98 0.91
C ARG A 80 6.51 -18.23 -0.45
N PRO A 81 6.03 -17.70 -1.59
CA PRO A 81 6.70 -17.90 -2.87
C PRO A 81 8.14 -17.38 -2.87
N ASN A 82 8.36 -16.18 -2.34
CA ASN A 82 9.70 -15.60 -2.23
C ASN A 82 10.52 -16.30 -1.14
N LEU A 83 9.92 -16.61 0.01
CA LEU A 83 10.61 -17.30 1.10
C LEU A 83 11.10 -18.69 0.68
N ARG A 84 10.30 -19.50 -0.01
CA ARG A 84 10.71 -20.83 -0.48
C ARG A 84 11.79 -20.78 -1.56
N LYS A 85 11.81 -19.72 -2.37
CA LYS A 85 12.85 -19.51 -3.39
C LYS A 85 14.18 -19.09 -2.78
N LEU A 86 14.15 -18.16 -1.82
CA LEU A 86 15.36 -17.56 -1.23
C LEU A 86 15.89 -18.36 -0.02
N LYS A 87 15.01 -19.02 0.72
CA LYS A 87 15.26 -19.70 2.00
C LYS A 87 16.09 -18.84 2.97
N PRO A 88 15.63 -17.63 3.32
CA PRO A 88 16.39 -16.73 4.17
C PRO A 88 16.55 -17.29 5.59
N ASP A 89 17.65 -16.95 6.25
CA ASP A 89 17.87 -17.26 7.66
C ASP A 89 16.90 -16.48 8.56
N PHE A 90 16.58 -15.23 8.17
CA PHE A 90 15.70 -14.35 8.93
C PHE A 90 14.65 -13.68 8.05
N VAL A 91 13.44 -13.53 8.58
CA VAL A 91 12.48 -12.54 8.10
C VAL A 91 12.35 -11.46 9.15
N VAL A 92 12.38 -10.19 8.74
CA VAL A 92 12.17 -9.07 9.66
C VAL A 92 10.89 -8.34 9.31
N HIS A 93 10.06 -8.07 10.32
CA HIS A 93 8.83 -7.32 10.18
C HIS A 93 8.58 -6.44 11.41
N GLY A 94 7.73 -5.42 11.28
CA GLY A 94 7.16 -4.74 12.45
C GLY A 94 6.27 -5.68 13.27
N ASP A 95 6.07 -5.40 14.55
CA ASP A 95 5.15 -6.16 15.40
C ASP A 95 3.67 -5.80 15.20
N ASP A 96 3.36 -4.86 14.30
CA ASP A 96 2.03 -4.34 13.98
C ASP A 96 1.13 -5.37 13.26
N TRP A 97 1.71 -6.36 12.59
CA TRP A 97 0.98 -7.43 11.90
C TRP A 97 0.57 -8.62 12.79
N LYS A 98 0.82 -8.53 14.11
CA LYS A 98 0.36 -9.54 15.08
C LYS A 98 -1.16 -9.60 15.19
N GLU A 99 -1.82 -8.49 14.85
CA GLU A 99 -3.26 -8.33 14.86
C GLU A 99 -3.76 -7.96 13.45
N GLY A 100 -5.05 -8.17 13.21
CA GLY A 100 -5.71 -7.81 11.95
C GLY A 100 -5.42 -8.77 10.78
N VAL A 101 -5.66 -8.28 9.56
CA VAL A 101 -5.69 -9.11 8.33
C VAL A 101 -4.36 -9.79 7.97
N GLN A 102 -3.26 -9.34 8.57
CA GLN A 102 -1.92 -9.88 8.32
C GLN A 102 -1.49 -10.95 9.34
N GLN A 103 -2.30 -11.22 10.38
CA GLN A 103 -2.00 -12.25 11.37
C GLN A 103 -1.86 -13.64 10.74
N GLU A 104 -2.71 -13.97 9.77
CA GLU A 104 -2.60 -15.22 9.01
C GLU A 104 -1.29 -15.30 8.21
N VAL A 105 -0.88 -14.18 7.61
CA VAL A 105 0.38 -14.08 6.85
C VAL A 105 1.57 -14.26 7.78
N ARG A 106 1.53 -13.67 8.98
CA ARG A 106 2.54 -13.87 10.03
C ARG A 106 2.72 -15.34 10.36
N GLN A 107 1.61 -16.07 10.59
CA GLN A 107 1.68 -17.49 10.90
C GLN A 107 2.25 -18.28 9.72
N GLN A 108 1.81 -18.01 8.49
CA GLN A 108 2.34 -18.63 7.28
C GLN A 108 3.86 -18.41 7.13
N VAL A 109 4.36 -17.23 7.48
CA VAL A 109 5.81 -16.93 7.47
C VAL A 109 6.55 -17.77 8.50
N ILE A 110 6.04 -17.88 9.73
CA ILE A 110 6.65 -18.69 10.79
C ILE A 110 6.71 -20.16 10.38
N ASP A 111 5.58 -20.70 9.91
CA ASP A 111 5.47 -22.10 9.48
C ASP A 111 6.44 -22.39 8.34
N THR A 112 6.51 -21.50 7.35
CA THR A 112 7.38 -21.68 6.18
C THR A 112 8.86 -21.58 6.56
N LEU A 113 9.23 -20.66 7.46
CA LEU A 113 10.61 -20.57 7.95
C LEU A 113 11.05 -21.81 8.73
N SER A 114 10.12 -22.46 9.45
CA SER A 114 10.40 -23.68 10.20
C SER A 114 10.86 -24.85 9.31
N GLU A 115 10.47 -24.86 8.02
CA GLU A 115 10.86 -25.89 7.04
C GLU A 115 12.39 -25.98 6.86
N TRP A 116 13.14 -24.91 7.15
CA TRP A 116 14.62 -24.89 7.06
C TRP A 116 15.32 -24.27 8.28
N GLY A 117 14.59 -24.05 9.38
CA GLY A 117 15.15 -23.48 10.61
C GLY A 117 15.41 -21.97 10.56
N GLY A 118 14.74 -21.24 9.66
CA GLY A 118 14.73 -19.78 9.64
C GLY A 118 13.96 -19.20 10.84
N LYS A 119 14.16 -17.90 11.11
CA LYS A 119 13.54 -17.21 12.27
C LYS A 119 12.86 -15.91 11.87
N LEU A 120 11.67 -15.67 12.42
CA LEU A 120 11.03 -14.38 12.36
C LEU A 120 11.58 -13.47 13.46
N VAL A 121 12.01 -12.26 13.09
CA VAL A 121 12.42 -11.20 14.01
C VAL A 121 11.43 -10.04 13.90
N GLU A 122 10.81 -9.69 15.02
CA GLU A 122 9.80 -8.65 15.07
C GLU A 122 10.37 -7.41 15.77
N VAL A 123 10.29 -6.26 15.09
CA VAL A 123 10.81 -4.98 15.59
C VAL A 123 9.64 -4.13 16.09
N PRO A 124 9.73 -3.51 17.28
CA PRO A 124 8.68 -2.65 17.79
C PRO A 124 8.32 -1.52 16.83
N TYR A 125 7.02 -1.32 16.58
CA TYR A 125 6.54 -0.28 15.69
C TYR A 125 6.99 1.11 16.14
N THR A 126 7.56 1.90 15.20
CA THR A 126 8.00 3.27 15.48
C THR A 126 6.80 4.20 15.63
N LYS A 127 6.53 4.65 16.85
CA LYS A 127 5.43 5.57 17.16
C LYS A 127 5.66 6.96 16.53
N GLY A 128 4.57 7.62 16.10
CA GLY A 128 4.57 9.04 15.71
C GLY A 128 4.54 9.33 14.21
N ILE A 129 4.88 8.38 13.31
CA ILE A 129 4.77 8.57 11.85
C ILE A 129 4.29 7.27 11.19
N SER A 130 3.32 7.37 10.28
CA SER A 130 2.86 6.24 9.46
C SER A 130 2.63 6.66 8.01
N SER A 131 2.76 5.70 7.10
CA SER A 131 2.40 5.87 5.69
C SER A 131 0.96 6.33 5.51
N THR A 132 0.06 6.01 6.45
CA THR A 132 -1.34 6.44 6.40
C THR A 132 -1.48 7.94 6.61
N MET A 133 -0.76 8.50 7.60
CA MET A 133 -0.77 9.94 7.88
C MET A 133 -0.17 10.75 6.74
N LEU A 134 0.99 10.33 6.21
CA LEU A 134 1.65 11.05 5.11
C LEU A 134 0.78 11.10 3.85
N ASN A 135 0.17 9.98 3.50
CA ASN A 135 -0.77 9.91 2.39
C ASN A 135 -2.03 10.76 2.61
N LYS A 136 -2.46 10.99 3.86
CA LYS A 136 -3.56 11.91 4.15
C LYS A 136 -3.13 13.37 3.88
N ALA A 137 -1.94 13.76 4.34
CA ALA A 137 -1.38 15.08 4.05
C ALA A 137 -1.22 15.33 2.55
N VAL A 138 -0.75 14.33 1.78
CA VAL A 138 -0.62 14.45 0.31
C VAL A 138 -1.97 14.65 -0.37
N LYS A 139 -3.04 14.01 0.13
CA LYS A 139 -4.40 14.23 -0.41
C LYS A 139 -4.87 15.68 -0.24
N GLU A 140 -4.53 16.31 0.87
CA GLU A 140 -4.97 17.67 1.22
C GLU A 140 -4.36 18.75 0.29
N VAL A 141 -3.19 18.50 -0.28
CA VAL A 141 -2.49 19.42 -1.20
C VAL A 141 -3.16 19.49 -2.59
N GLY A 142 -4.15 18.62 -2.85
CA GLY A 142 -4.83 18.53 -4.14
C GLY A 142 -4.01 17.73 -5.17
N THR A 143 -4.58 17.51 -6.35
CA THR A 143 -3.95 16.70 -7.40
C THR A 143 -4.40 17.14 -8.79
N THR A 144 -3.54 17.00 -9.78
CA THR A 144 -3.83 17.41 -11.17
C THR A 144 -4.69 16.36 -11.90
N PRO A 145 -5.42 16.75 -12.96
CA PRO A 145 -6.19 15.80 -13.78
C PRO A 145 -5.34 14.63 -14.31
N ASP A 146 -4.09 14.89 -14.72
CA ASP A 146 -3.19 13.85 -15.22
C ASP A 146 -2.83 12.81 -14.16
N ILE A 147 -2.58 13.24 -12.93
CA ILE A 147 -2.29 12.33 -11.81
C ILE A 147 -3.53 11.50 -11.49
N ARG A 148 -4.72 12.11 -11.48
CA ARG A 148 -6.00 11.39 -11.30
C ARG A 148 -6.21 10.32 -12.37
N LEU A 149 -5.99 10.67 -13.64
CA LEU A 149 -6.15 9.74 -14.76
C LEU A 149 -5.15 8.58 -14.69
N LYS A 150 -3.86 8.85 -14.41
CA LYS A 150 -2.86 7.80 -14.21
C LYS A 150 -3.22 6.89 -13.05
N ARG A 151 -3.71 7.46 -11.94
CA ARG A 151 -4.16 6.69 -10.77
C ARG A 151 -5.37 5.80 -11.08
N LEU A 152 -6.36 6.29 -11.83
CA LEU A 152 -7.51 5.49 -12.26
C LEU A 152 -7.07 4.31 -13.12
N ARG A 153 -6.18 4.52 -14.10
CA ARG A 153 -5.62 3.43 -14.91
C ARG A 153 -4.91 2.39 -14.05
N ARG A 154 -4.07 2.82 -13.11
CA ARG A 154 -3.39 1.91 -12.17
C ARG A 154 -4.37 1.14 -11.29
N LEU A 155 -5.46 1.77 -10.82
CA LEU A 155 -6.51 1.11 -10.04
C LEU A 155 -7.16 -0.02 -10.85
N ILE A 156 -7.57 0.27 -12.09
CA ILE A 156 -8.18 -0.71 -13.01
C ILE A 156 -7.22 -1.86 -13.30
N SER A 157 -5.93 -1.59 -13.50
CA SER A 157 -4.93 -2.65 -13.72
C SER A 157 -4.61 -3.48 -12.47
N SER A 158 -4.82 -2.93 -11.27
CA SER A 158 -4.39 -3.55 -10.01
C SER A 158 -5.50 -4.31 -9.28
N LYS A 159 -6.76 -3.96 -9.53
CA LYS A 159 -7.93 -4.58 -8.89
C LYS A 159 -8.81 -5.28 -9.91
N ASP A 160 -9.34 -6.44 -9.54
CA ASP A 160 -10.31 -7.16 -10.36
C ASP A 160 -11.64 -6.39 -10.45
N ILE A 161 -12.01 -5.68 -9.38
CA ILE A 161 -13.20 -4.83 -9.30
C ILE A 161 -12.81 -3.48 -8.69
N VAL A 162 -13.06 -2.40 -9.44
CA VAL A 162 -12.93 -1.01 -8.96
C VAL A 162 -14.31 -0.50 -8.55
N ARG A 163 -14.46 -0.07 -7.29
CA ARG A 163 -15.74 0.39 -6.75
C ARG A 163 -15.85 1.91 -6.84
N ILE A 164 -16.68 2.39 -7.75
CA ILE A 164 -16.95 3.81 -7.92
C ILE A 164 -18.37 4.12 -7.44
N ILE A 165 -18.52 5.17 -6.63
CA ILE A 165 -19.83 5.68 -6.21
C ILE A 165 -20.15 6.98 -6.96
N GLU A 166 -21.41 7.14 -7.35
CA GLU A 166 -21.86 8.39 -7.95
C GLU A 166 -22.07 9.47 -6.87
N THR A 167 -21.63 10.70 -7.16
CA THR A 167 -21.79 11.87 -6.29
C THR A 167 -22.45 13.01 -7.05
N HIS A 168 -23.36 13.71 -6.37
CA HIS A 168 -24.25 14.70 -6.97
C HIS A 168 -23.99 16.13 -6.46
N SER A 169 -23.05 16.31 -5.54
CA SER A 169 -22.66 17.59 -4.93
C SER A 169 -21.32 17.49 -4.22
N GLY A 170 -20.71 18.63 -3.85
CA GLY A 170 -19.51 18.66 -3.02
C GLY A 170 -19.70 17.91 -1.70
N LEU A 171 -20.84 18.10 -1.03
CA LEU A 171 -21.19 17.41 0.22
C LEU A 171 -21.22 15.87 0.05
N THR A 172 -21.87 15.36 -0.99
CA THR A 172 -21.90 13.90 -1.24
C THR A 172 -20.52 13.38 -1.65
N GLY A 173 -19.70 14.19 -2.32
CA GLY A 173 -18.28 13.92 -2.55
C GLY A 173 -17.48 13.77 -1.26
N LEU A 174 -17.66 14.69 -0.31
CA LEU A 174 -17.01 14.61 1.00
C LEU A 174 -17.43 13.38 1.79
N ILE A 175 -18.72 13.02 1.74
CA ILE A 175 -19.22 11.78 2.37
C ILE A 175 -18.56 10.57 1.70
N ALA A 176 -18.59 10.49 0.37
CA ALA A 176 -18.01 9.38 -0.40
C ALA A 176 -16.50 9.22 -0.15
N GLU A 177 -15.76 10.30 0.08
CA GLU A 177 -14.32 10.23 0.38
C GLU A 177 -14.03 9.69 1.79
N ASN A 178 -14.93 9.90 2.75
CA ASN A 178 -14.71 9.55 4.16
C ASN A 178 -15.46 8.29 4.60
N VAL A 179 -16.44 7.82 3.82
CA VAL A 179 -17.21 6.62 4.16
C VAL A 179 -16.35 5.37 4.08
N SER A 180 -16.39 4.57 5.13
CA SER A 180 -15.80 3.24 5.15
C SER A 180 -16.49 2.36 6.17
N VAL A 181 -16.43 1.05 5.94
CA VAL A 181 -16.99 0.03 6.84
C VAL A 181 -15.94 -1.03 7.11
N ASP A 182 -15.88 -1.53 8.34
CA ASP A 182 -15.06 -2.69 8.67
C ASP A 182 -15.90 -3.95 8.51
N VAL A 183 -15.45 -4.86 7.65
CA VAL A 183 -16.07 -6.18 7.44
C VAL A 183 -14.99 -7.23 7.65
N GLN A 184 -15.09 -7.99 8.73
CA GLN A 184 -14.14 -9.06 9.07
C GLN A 184 -12.68 -8.58 9.15
N GLY A 185 -12.44 -7.40 9.75
CA GLY A 185 -11.12 -6.78 9.88
C GLY A 185 -10.60 -6.15 8.60
N ARG A 186 -11.38 -6.20 7.50
CA ARG A 186 -11.06 -5.52 6.24
C ARG A 186 -11.83 -4.23 6.16
N LYS A 187 -11.10 -3.12 6.06
CA LYS A 187 -11.66 -1.81 5.77
C LYS A 187 -12.11 -1.75 4.30
N LEU A 188 -13.41 -1.67 4.08
CA LEU A 188 -14.00 -1.44 2.77
C LEU A 188 -14.32 0.04 2.60
N GLU A 189 -13.87 0.60 1.48
CA GLU A 189 -14.11 1.98 1.04
C GLU A 189 -14.30 1.98 -0.49
N PHE A 190 -14.83 3.08 -1.03
CA PHE A 190 -14.90 3.30 -2.48
C PHE A 190 -13.52 3.67 -3.03
N ASP A 191 -13.20 3.18 -4.22
CA ASP A 191 -11.94 3.45 -4.92
C ASP A 191 -11.91 4.84 -5.57
N GLY A 192 -13.08 5.40 -5.82
CA GLY A 192 -13.26 6.73 -6.36
C GLY A 192 -14.72 7.14 -6.39
N MET A 193 -14.95 8.36 -6.84
CA MET A 193 -16.29 8.90 -7.08
C MET A 193 -16.44 9.30 -8.55
N TRP A 194 -17.66 9.21 -9.04
CA TRP A 194 -18.07 9.69 -10.36
C TRP A 194 -19.06 10.82 -10.18
N SER A 195 -18.85 11.94 -10.87
CA SER A 195 -19.83 13.02 -10.90
C SER A 195 -20.29 13.21 -12.33
N SER A 196 -21.57 12.96 -12.56
CA SER A 196 -22.19 12.99 -13.88
C SER A 196 -22.74 14.39 -14.19
N SER A 197 -22.47 14.92 -15.38
CA SER A 197 -23.04 16.17 -15.87
C SER A 197 -24.56 16.14 -15.92
N LEU A 198 -25.12 14.97 -16.30
CA LEU A 198 -26.55 14.75 -16.32
C LEU A 198 -27.15 14.90 -14.92
N THR A 199 -26.53 14.28 -13.92
CA THR A 199 -27.04 14.37 -12.54
C THR A 199 -26.87 15.76 -11.95
N ASP A 200 -25.77 16.45 -12.23
CA ASP A 200 -25.53 17.83 -11.79
C ASP A 200 -26.56 18.78 -12.40
N SER A 201 -26.81 18.65 -13.71
CA SER A 201 -27.76 19.49 -14.44
C SER A 201 -29.20 19.21 -13.99
N THR A 202 -29.56 17.93 -13.82
CA THR A 202 -30.88 17.51 -13.33
C THR A 202 -31.16 18.04 -11.93
N ALA A 203 -30.19 17.93 -11.00
CA ALA A 203 -30.32 18.45 -9.64
C ALA A 203 -30.51 19.97 -9.59
N LYS A 204 -30.01 20.69 -10.60
CA LYS A 204 -30.13 22.16 -10.74
C LYS A 204 -31.27 22.62 -11.64
N GLY A 205 -32.03 21.69 -12.22
CA GLY A 205 -33.07 22.01 -13.21
C GLY A 205 -32.52 22.66 -14.49
N LYS A 206 -31.28 22.34 -14.86
CA LYS A 206 -30.60 22.83 -16.07
C LYS A 206 -30.59 21.76 -17.17
N PRO A 207 -30.55 22.15 -18.45
CA PRO A 207 -30.25 21.22 -19.53
C PRO A 207 -28.84 20.65 -19.35
N ASP A 208 -28.66 19.36 -19.68
CA ASP A 208 -27.34 18.72 -19.67
C ASP A 208 -26.50 19.26 -20.83
N ILE A 209 -25.31 19.75 -20.50
CA ILE A 209 -24.32 20.26 -21.46
C ILE A 209 -23.04 19.41 -21.47
N GLU A 210 -23.10 18.20 -20.91
CA GLU A 210 -21.98 17.26 -20.81
C GLU A 210 -20.77 17.79 -19.98
N ALA A 211 -20.98 18.88 -19.24
CA ALA A 211 -19.97 19.52 -18.42
C ALA A 211 -20.47 19.70 -16.98
N VAL A 212 -19.59 19.42 -16.03
CA VAL A 212 -19.81 19.74 -14.62
C VAL A 212 -19.12 21.07 -14.31
N ASP A 213 -19.91 22.05 -13.90
CA ASP A 213 -19.42 23.39 -13.57
C ASP A 213 -18.46 23.37 -12.36
N ILE A 214 -17.47 24.26 -12.36
CA ILE A 214 -16.53 24.46 -11.23
C ILE A 214 -17.31 24.82 -9.97
N SER A 215 -18.44 25.53 -10.09
CA SER A 215 -19.32 25.85 -8.96
C SER A 215 -19.81 24.62 -8.20
N ALA A 216 -19.95 23.47 -8.87
CA ALA A 216 -20.34 22.19 -8.23
C ALA A 216 -19.24 21.62 -7.31
N ARG A 217 -18.00 22.10 -7.43
CA ARG A 217 -16.84 21.66 -6.65
C ARG A 217 -16.54 22.54 -5.46
N MET A 218 -17.16 23.72 -5.37
CA MET A 218 -16.87 24.75 -4.36
C MET A 218 -17.89 24.81 -3.21
N ASN A 219 -19.06 24.18 -3.38
CA ASN A 219 -20.20 24.25 -2.45
C ASN A 219 -20.54 22.88 -1.85
#